data_AF-A0A6J6D5T4-F1
#
_entry.id   AF-A0A6J6D5T4-F1
#
_cell.length_a   1.000
_cell.length_b   1.000
_cell.length_c   1.000
_cell.angle_alpha   90.00
_cell.angle_beta   90.00
_cell.angle_gamma   90.00
#
_symmetry.space_group_name_H-M   'P 1'
#
loop_
_entity.id
_entity.type
_entity.pdbx_description
1 polymer ?
#
loop_
_entity_poly.entity_id
_entity_poly.type
_entity_poly.pdbx_seq_one_letter_code
_entity_poly.pdbx_strand_id
1 'polypeptide(L)'
;MSFLYLLGLIFAIAGLALLDFRHKLAFAKNARYFCVILVAVAFFLTWDYAGISLGIFFRGETSLLSGFLISEELPLEEIFFLILLSYNALLLLKAFARFDKKRVKK
;
A
#
# COMPACT_ATOMS: atom_id res chain seq x y z
N MET A 1 18.03 4.29 -15.46
CA MET A 1 16.82 3.57 -14.99
C MET A 1 17.14 2.97 -13.64
N SER A 2 16.65 3.59 -12.57
CA SER A 2 16.98 3.17 -11.21
C SER A 2 15.81 2.39 -10.62
N PHE A 3 16.07 1.24 -10.00
CA PHE A 3 15.05 0.43 -9.32
C PHE A 3 14.97 0.74 -7.82
N LEU A 4 15.66 1.79 -7.36
CA LEU A 4 15.78 2.14 -5.94
C LEU A 4 14.42 2.38 -5.29
N TYR A 5 13.49 3.03 -5.98
CA TYR A 5 12.16 3.29 -5.44
C TYR A 5 11.34 2.01 -5.26
N LEU A 6 11.31 1.16 -6.29
CA LEU A 6 10.64 -0.15 -6.22
C LEU A 6 11.23 -1.04 -5.12
N LEU A 7 12.57 -1.09 -5.00
CA LEU A 7 13.24 -1.83 -3.93
C LEU A 7 12.88 -1.26 -2.55
N GLY A 8 12.83 0.06 -2.40
CA GLY A 8 12.39 0.72 -1.18
C GLY A 8 10.95 0.35 -0.80
N LEU A 9 10.04 0.33 -1.77
CA LEU A 9 8.66 -0.08 -1.56
C LEU A 9 8.56 -1.55 -1.14
N ILE A 10 9.26 -2.46 -1.83
CA ILE A 10 9.28 -3.88 -1.47
C ILE A 10 9.83 -4.07 -0.05
N PHE A 11 10.93 -3.37 0.29
CA PHE A 11 11.52 -3.42 1.62
C PHE A 11 10.54 -2.92 2.70
N ALA A 12 9.83 -1.81 2.43
CA ALA A 12 8.82 -1.27 3.34
C ALA A 12 7.63 -2.23 3.52
N ILE A 13 7.12 -2.82 2.44
CA ILE A 13 6.02 -3.81 2.48
C ILE A 13 6.47 -5.05 3.27
N ALA A 14 7.69 -5.53 3.06
CA ALA A 14 8.25 -6.65 3.81
C ALA A 14 8.37 -6.33 5.30
N GLY A 15 8.78 -5.10 5.66
CA GLY A 15 8.81 -4.62 7.03
C GLY A 15 7.42 -4.61 7.69
N LEU A 16 6.40 -4.13 7.00
CA LEU A 16 5.01 -4.18 7.48
C LEU A 16 4.50 -5.61 7.63
N ALA A 17 4.83 -6.49 6.68
CA ALA A 17 4.49 -7.90 6.77
C ALA A 17 5.12 -8.56 8.00
N LEU A 18 6.40 -8.31 8.26
CA LEU A 18 7.09 -8.82 9.43
C LEU A 18 6.46 -8.30 10.73
N LEU A 19 6.09 -7.02 10.78
CA LEU A 19 5.38 -6.42 11.92
C LEU A 19 4.03 -7.11 12.15
N ASP A 20 3.28 -7.35 11.08
CA ASP A 20 1.98 -8.02 11.16
C ASP A 20 2.11 -9.46 11.68
N PHE A 21 3.09 -10.22 11.17
CA PHE A 21 3.36 -11.58 11.65
C PHE A 21 3.80 -11.57 13.12
N ARG A 22 4.66 -10.64 13.53
CA ARG A 22 5.15 -10.52 14.91
C ARG A 22 4.04 -10.16 15.89
N HIS A 23 3.17 -9.21 15.53
CA HIS A 23 2.13 -8.71 16.43
C HIS A 23 0.76 -9.39 16.25
N LYS A 24 0.64 -10.27 15.24
CA LYS A 24 -0.59 -11.00 14.86
C LYS A 24 -1.80 -10.08 14.67
N LEU A 25 -1.64 -9.00 13.90
CA LEU A 25 -2.62 -7.91 13.83
C LEU A 25 -3.75 -8.19 12.81
N ALA A 26 -3.38 -8.51 11.58
CA ALA A 26 -4.27 -8.67 10.43
C ALA A 26 -4.10 -10.05 9.76
N PHE A 27 -3.15 -10.23 8.85
CA PHE A 27 -2.97 -11.44 8.05
C PHE A 27 -2.66 -12.66 8.88
N ALA A 28 -1.81 -12.50 9.89
CA ALA A 28 -1.47 -13.58 10.81
C ALA A 28 -2.67 -14.03 11.67
N LYS A 29 -3.80 -13.31 11.64
CA LYS A 29 -5.04 -13.68 12.34
C LYS A 29 -6.15 -14.10 11.38
N ASN A 30 -6.27 -13.49 10.21
CA ASN A 30 -7.30 -13.85 9.24
C ASN A 30 -6.89 -13.44 7.82
N ALA A 31 -6.83 -14.39 6.89
CA ALA A 31 -6.50 -14.12 5.49
C ALA A 31 -7.52 -13.21 4.78
N ARG A 32 -8.73 -13.04 5.33
CA ARG A 32 -9.77 -12.14 4.80
C ARG A 32 -9.35 -10.69 4.68
N TYR A 33 -8.35 -10.25 5.46
CA TYR A 33 -7.82 -8.89 5.34
C TYR A 33 -7.08 -8.65 4.02
N PHE A 34 -6.68 -9.72 3.31
CA PHE A 34 -6.20 -9.63 1.94
C PHE A 34 -7.22 -8.97 1.02
N CYS A 35 -8.50 -9.39 1.14
CA CYS A 35 -9.58 -8.85 0.34
C CYS A 35 -9.78 -7.35 0.59
N VAL A 36 -9.57 -6.88 1.83
CA VAL A 36 -9.67 -5.45 2.16
C VAL A 36 -8.61 -4.64 1.42
N ILE A 37 -7.36 -5.12 1.43
CA ILE A 37 -6.27 -4.47 0.70
C ILE A 37 -6.53 -4.52 -0.80
N LEU A 38 -6.97 -5.67 -1.33
CA LEU A 38 -7.27 -5.83 -2.75
C LEU A 38 -8.36 -4.86 -3.20
N VAL A 39 -9.46 -4.76 -2.46
CA VAL A 39 -10.56 -3.82 -2.75
C VAL A 39 -10.09 -2.38 -2.67
N ALA A 40 -9.30 -2.02 -1.66
CA ALA A 40 -8.76 -0.67 -1.54
C ALA A 40 -7.84 -0.32 -2.72
N VAL A 41 -6.92 -1.21 -3.09
CA VAL A 41 -6.02 -1.03 -4.24
C VAL A 41 -6.81 -0.92 -5.54
N ALA A 42 -7.81 -1.77 -5.76
CA ALA A 42 -8.66 -1.71 -6.96
C ALA A 42 -9.43 -0.39 -7.05
N PHE A 43 -9.96 0.10 -5.93
CA PHE A 43 -10.63 1.40 -5.86
C PHE A 43 -9.67 2.54 -6.20
N PHE A 44 -8.49 2.59 -5.57
CA PHE A 44 -7.51 3.64 -5.83
C PHE A 44 -6.97 3.58 -7.26
N LEU A 45 -6.73 2.40 -7.83
CA LEU A 45 -6.30 2.29 -9.23
C LEU A 45 -7.37 2.79 -10.20
N THR A 46 -8.65 2.54 -9.90
CA THR A 46 -9.75 3.07 -10.71
C THR A 46 -9.80 4.60 -10.62
N TRP A 47 -9.55 5.14 -9.43
CA TRP A 47 -9.46 6.57 -9.19
C TRP A 47 -8.26 7.22 -9.90
N ASP A 48 -7.08 6.60 -9.81
CA ASP A 48 -5.87 7.07 -10.49
C ASP A 48 -6.08 7.09 -12.00
N TYR A 49 -6.66 6.03 -12.56
CA TYR A 49 -7.02 5.98 -13.97
C TYR A 49 -7.99 7.10 -14.37
N ALA A 50 -9.00 7.37 -13.55
CA ALA A 50 -9.93 8.47 -13.79
C ALA A 50 -9.21 9.84 -13.75
N GLY A 51 -8.30 10.06 -12.80
CA GLY A 51 -7.56 11.32 -12.71
C GLY A 51 -6.50 11.49 -13.81
N ILE A 52 -5.89 10.41 -14.31
CA ILE A 52 -5.02 10.44 -15.49
C ILE A 52 -5.85 10.79 -16.73
N SER A 53 -7.01 10.16 -16.94
CA SER A 53 -7.86 10.44 -18.10
C SER A 53 -8.43 11.88 -18.10
N LEU A 54 -8.58 12.49 -16.92
CA LEU A 54 -8.94 13.89 -16.77
C LEU A 54 -7.75 14.87 -16.88
N GLY A 55 -6.52 14.36 -17.03
CA GLY A 55 -5.31 15.19 -17.07
C GLY A 55 -5.03 15.92 -15.74
N ILE A 56 -5.43 15.33 -14.61
CA ILE A 56 -5.19 15.87 -13.26
C ILE A 56 -3.92 15.28 -12.66
N PHE A 57 -3.67 13.99 -12.91
CA PHE A 57 -2.46 13.31 -12.49
C PHE A 57 -1.43 13.30 -13.61
N PHE A 58 -0.27 13.91 -13.34
CA PHE A 58 0.89 13.87 -14.22
C PHE A 58 2.06 13.22 -13.50
N ARG A 59 2.82 12.39 -14.21
CA ARG A 59 4.04 11.79 -13.68
C ARG A 59 5.18 12.81 -13.72
N GLY A 60 5.74 13.15 -12.57
CA GLY A 60 6.98 13.92 -12.51
C GLY A 60 8.15 13.08 -13.05
N GLU A 61 8.81 13.54 -14.12
CA GLU A 61 10.02 12.89 -14.64
C GLU A 61 11.10 12.86 -13.56
N THR A 62 11.30 11.70 -12.95
CA THR A 62 12.32 11.50 -11.91
C THR A 62 13.21 10.31 -12.28
N SER A 63 14.52 10.55 -12.27
CA SER A 63 15.57 9.58 -12.65
C SER A 63 15.65 8.33 -11.75
N LEU A 64 14.89 8.34 -10.65
CA LEU A 64 14.79 7.26 -9.66
C LEU A 64 13.74 6.19 -10.02
N LEU A 65 12.89 6.45 -11.01
CA LEU A 65 11.86 5.52 -11.46
C LEU A 65 12.47 4.44 -12.36
N SER A 66 11.90 3.23 -12.30
CA SER A 66 12.36 2.10 -13.12
C SER A 66 12.07 2.29 -14.62
N GLY A 67 11.12 3.18 -14.93
CA GLY A 67 10.61 3.42 -16.28
C GLY A 67 9.54 2.41 -16.72
N PHE A 68 9.19 1.43 -15.88
CA PHE A 68 8.17 0.43 -16.21
C PHE A 68 6.76 1.01 -16.04
N LEU A 69 5.98 0.98 -17.13
CA LEU A 69 4.65 1.55 -17.24
C LEU A 69 3.63 0.42 -17.46
N ILE A 70 2.55 0.41 -16.68
CA ILE A 70 1.44 -0.53 -16.82
C ILE A 70 0.41 -0.02 -17.84
N SER A 71 0.23 1.31 -17.92
CA SER A 71 -0.51 2.00 -19.00
C SER A 71 0.27 3.25 -19.45
N GLU A 72 -0.27 4.02 -20.41
CA GLU A 72 0.39 5.20 -21.01
C GLU A 72 1.08 6.12 -19.99
N GLU A 73 0.56 6.25 -18.75
CA GLU A 73 1.20 7.05 -17.69
C GLU A 73 1.33 6.38 -16.31
N LEU A 74 0.81 5.16 -16.10
CA LEU A 74 0.73 4.58 -14.75
C LEU A 74 1.96 3.71 -14.41
N PRO A 75 2.84 4.12 -13.47
CA PRO A 75 4.03 3.36 -13.11
C PRO A 75 3.70 2.08 -12.35
N LEU A 76 4.49 1.03 -12.59
CA LEU A 76 4.37 -0.22 -11.83
C LEU A 76 4.52 0.01 -10.32
N GLU A 77 5.41 0.93 -9.92
CA GLU A 77 5.66 1.27 -8.53
C GLU A 77 4.42 1.84 -7.82
N GLU A 78 3.46 2.43 -8.54
CA GLU A 78 2.21 2.96 -7.97
C GLU A 78 1.39 1.84 -7.32
N ILE A 79 1.33 0.65 -7.94
CA ILE A 79 0.63 -0.50 -7.37
C ILE A 79 1.24 -0.89 -6.02
N PHE A 80 2.57 -0.95 -5.96
CA PHE A 80 3.29 -1.26 -4.72
C PHE A 80 3.08 -0.17 -3.67
N PHE A 81 3.05 1.10 -4.07
CA PHE A 81 2.75 2.20 -3.19
C PHE A 81 1.33 2.11 -2.61
N LEU A 82 0.31 1.83 -3.43
CA LEU A 82 -1.07 1.66 -2.98
C LEU A 82 -1.23 0.44 -2.05
N ILE A 83 -0.52 -0.65 -2.33
CA ILE A 83 -0.46 -1.80 -1.42
C ILE A 83 0.14 -1.37 -0.09
N LEU A 84 1.29 -0.70 -0.10
CA LEU A 84 1.96 -0.21 1.11
C LEU A 84 1.04 0.73 1.91
N LEU A 85 0.42 1.70 1.25
CA LEU A 85 -0.49 2.68 1.84
C LEU A 85 -1.69 1.99 2.50
N SER A 86 -2.37 1.12 1.75
CA SER A 86 -3.56 0.38 2.23
C SER A 86 -3.19 -0.55 3.38
N TYR A 87 -2.05 -1.23 3.29
CA TYR A 87 -1.58 -2.13 4.33
C TYR A 87 -1.22 -1.39 5.61
N ASN A 88 -0.50 -0.26 5.49
CA ASN A 88 -0.13 0.57 6.63
C ASN A 88 -1.38 1.10 7.35
N ALA A 89 -2.37 1.62 6.61
CA ALA A 89 -3.62 2.09 7.18
C ALA A 89 -4.36 0.99 7.96
N LEU A 90 -4.44 -0.23 7.40
CA LEU A 90 -5.03 -1.38 8.07
C LEU A 90 -4.29 -1.75 9.36
N LEU A 91 -2.95 -1.79 9.34
CA LEU A 91 -2.14 -2.12 10.51
C LEU A 91 -2.28 -1.07 11.61
N LEU A 92 -2.32 0.22 11.25
CA LEU A 92 -2.59 1.30 12.19
C LEU A 92 -3.97 1.12 12.83
N LEU A 93 -5.02 0.90 12.04
CA LEU A 93 -6.37 0.67 12.55
C LEU A 93 -6.42 -0.50 13.54
N LYS A 94 -5.75 -1.61 13.21
CA LYS A 94 -5.65 -2.79 14.10
C LYS A 94 -4.86 -2.50 15.37
N ALA A 95 -3.75 -1.77 15.27
CA ALA A 95 -2.92 -1.39 16.40
C ALA A 95 -3.71 -0.49 17.36
N PHE A 96 -4.36 0.56 16.85
CA PHE A 96 -5.19 1.46 17.66
C PHE A 96 -6.35 0.73 18.32
N ALA A 97 -7.10 -0.10 17.59
CA ALA A 97 -8.18 -0.90 18.15
C ALA A 97 -7.71 -1.86 19.27
N ARG A 98 -6.47 -2.34 19.19
CA ARG A 98 -5.87 -3.17 20.25
C ARG A 98 -5.48 -2.34 21.48
N PHE A 99 -4.91 -1.15 21.28
CA PHE A 99 -4.57 -0.26 22.39
C PHE A 99 -5.79 0.19 23.17
N ASP A 100 -6.89 0.50 22.48
CA ASP A 100 -8.14 0.95 23.10
C ASP A 100 -8.77 -0.15 23.97
N LYS A 101 -8.86 -1.39 23.46
CA LYS A 101 -9.29 -2.55 24.26
C LYS A 101 -8.46 -2.78 25.52
N LYS A 102 -7.17 -2.44 25.48
CA LYS A 102 -6.26 -2.56 26.63
C LYS A 102 -6.52 -1.47 27.67
N ARG A 103 -6.98 -0.28 27.25
CA ARG A 103 -7.35 0.82 28.15
C ARG A 103 -8.69 0.56 28.85
N VAL A 104 -9.70 0.07 28.13
CA VAL A 104 -11.04 -0.21 28.69
C VAL A 104 -11.03 -1.35 29.72
N LYS A 105 -10.07 -2.27 29.63
CA LYS A 105 -9.92 -3.39 30.58
C LYS A 105 -9.16 -3.03 31.87
N LYS A 106 -8.63 -1.82 31.98
CA LYS A 106 -7.81 -1.37 33.11
C LYS A 106 -8.61 -0.40 33.96
#